data_AF-A0A2N3CEJ5-F1
#
_entry.id   AF-A0A2N3CEJ5-F1
#
_cell.length_a   1.000
_cell.length_b   1.000
_cell.length_c   1.000
_cell.angle_alpha   90.00
_cell.angle_beta   90.00
_cell.angle_gamma   90.00
#
_symmetry.space_group_name_H-M   'P 1'
#
loop_
_entity.id
_entity.type
_entity.pdbx_description
1 polymer ?
#
loop_
_entity_poly.entity_id
_entity_poly.type
_entity_poly.pdbx_seq_one_letter_code
_entity_poly.pdbx_strand_id
1 'polypeptide(L)'
;MTMTEENNDQSEMVGDKKSSIEMELNALMAVVKSLDSLSPEGRNWVLASAASKFGVQPPSISKAPSKGNVESASQQSEGDGLSSIQNPKVKKWIKDAQFTEEELESVFYSSGSEYQIIASDVPGTSKKDKTINAYILVGASRFLETGEPNFTDQEARVYCETIGCYDSTNHAKYMKDKGNYITGNKNSGWTLTMPGLKAAVEVIRGAK
;
A
#
# COMPACT_ATOMS: atom_id res chain seq x y z
N MET A 1 50.47 -54.90 -30.21
CA MET A 1 49.94 -55.35 -28.91
C MET A 1 49.57 -54.09 -28.14
N THR A 2 48.29 -54.01 -27.75
CA THR A 2 47.66 -53.11 -26.72
C THR A 2 47.88 -51.60 -26.90
N MET A 3 46.93 -50.80 -27.42
CA MET A 3 45.61 -50.35 -26.90
C MET A 3 45.64 -49.69 -25.50
N THR A 4 44.73 -48.70 -25.35
CA THR A 4 44.37 -47.80 -24.22
C THR A 4 45.23 -46.53 -24.13
N GLU A 5 44.71 -45.30 -24.02
CA GLU A 5 43.54 -44.82 -23.26
C GLU A 5 42.79 -43.68 -23.98
N GLU A 6 41.46 -43.75 -24.00
CA GLU A 6 40.55 -42.60 -24.15
C GLU A 6 39.61 -42.59 -22.93
N ASN A 7 39.22 -41.38 -22.54
CA ASN A 7 38.17 -40.99 -21.60
C ASN A 7 38.60 -40.80 -20.14
N ASN A 8 38.72 -39.53 -19.74
CA ASN A 8 37.94 -39.02 -18.62
C ASN A 8 37.78 -37.50 -18.73
N ASP A 9 36.70 -37.00 -18.15
CA ASP A 9 36.46 -35.60 -17.74
C ASP A 9 35.47 -34.75 -18.55
N GLN A 10 34.17 -35.03 -18.37
CA GLN A 10 33.07 -34.07 -18.57
C GLN A 10 31.91 -34.25 -17.57
N SER A 11 32.15 -34.69 -16.32
CA SER A 11 31.07 -35.03 -15.38
C SER A 11 30.91 -34.12 -14.15
N GLU A 12 31.57 -32.96 -14.06
CA GLU A 12 31.65 -32.21 -12.78
C GLU A 12 31.11 -30.77 -12.79
N MET A 13 30.24 -30.37 -13.73
CA MET A 13 29.64 -29.00 -13.74
C MET A 13 28.10 -28.95 -13.76
N VAL A 14 27.40 -30.07 -13.59
CA VAL A 14 25.92 -30.13 -13.64
C VAL A 14 25.28 -30.13 -12.24
N GLY A 15 26.04 -30.41 -11.17
CA GLY A 15 25.52 -30.54 -9.80
C GLY A 15 25.10 -29.23 -9.13
N ASP A 16 25.92 -28.17 -9.23
CA ASP A 16 25.69 -26.91 -8.51
C ASP A 16 24.52 -26.07 -9.05
N LYS A 17 24.27 -26.11 -10.36
CA LYS A 17 23.13 -25.38 -10.94
C LYS A 17 21.79 -26.01 -10.55
N LYS A 18 21.76 -27.33 -10.36
CA LYS A 18 20.54 -28.05 -9.98
C LYS A 18 20.10 -27.71 -8.55
N SER A 19 21.04 -27.63 -7.59
CA SER A 19 20.69 -27.24 -6.22
C SER A 19 20.26 -25.78 -6.09
N SER A 20 20.85 -24.87 -6.88
CA SER A 20 20.49 -23.46 -6.89
C SER A 20 19.06 -23.23 -7.39
N ILE A 21 18.67 -23.91 -8.47
CA ILE A 21 17.31 -23.84 -9.02
C ILE A 21 16.30 -24.44 -8.04
N GLU A 22 16.64 -25.55 -7.37
CA GLU A 22 15.78 -26.16 -6.35
C GLU A 22 15.56 -25.24 -5.15
N MET A 23 16.58 -24.47 -4.75
CA MET A 23 16.47 -23.49 -3.66
C MET A 23 15.57 -22.31 -4.04
N GLU A 24 15.75 -21.76 -5.24
CA GLU A 24 14.92 -20.66 -5.76
C GLU A 24 13.45 -21.08 -5.92
N LEU A 25 13.21 -22.29 -6.43
CA LEU A 25 11.86 -22.83 -6.60
C LEU A 25 11.16 -23.04 -5.24
N ASN A 26 11.89 -23.52 -4.23
CA ASN A 26 11.35 -23.69 -2.88
C ASN A 26 11.03 -22.34 -2.22
N ALA A 27 11.86 -21.32 -2.44
CA ALA A 27 11.59 -19.97 -1.94
C ALA A 27 10.32 -19.38 -2.59
N LEU A 28 10.17 -19.53 -3.91
CA LEU A 28 8.96 -19.10 -4.62
C LEU A 28 7.71 -19.84 -4.14
N MET A 29 7.79 -21.16 -3.94
CA MET A 29 6.67 -21.93 -3.40
C MET A 29 6.28 -21.51 -1.98
N ALA A 30 7.25 -21.16 -1.13
CA ALA A 30 6.98 -20.65 0.21
C ALA A 30 6.25 -19.30 0.19
N VAL A 31 6.62 -18.42 -0.75
CA VAL A 31 5.92 -17.14 -0.98
C VAL A 31 4.49 -17.39 -1.46
N VAL A 32 4.30 -18.23 -2.48
CA VAL A 32 2.96 -18.57 -3.01
C VAL A 32 2.07 -19.18 -1.92
N LYS A 33 2.60 -20.10 -1.12
CA LYS A 33 1.87 -20.72 0.00
C LYS A 33 1.48 -19.70 1.08
N SER A 34 2.31 -18.68 1.30
CA SER A 34 1.99 -17.59 2.22
C SER A 34 0.88 -16.70 1.67
N LEU A 35 0.85 -16.48 0.35
CA LEU A 35 -0.22 -15.75 -0.33
C LEU A 35 -1.56 -16.51 -0.30
N ASP A 36 -1.56 -17.86 -0.29
CA ASP A 36 -2.80 -18.63 -0.22
C ASP A 36 -3.59 -18.44 1.08
N SER A 37 -2.91 -18.03 2.16
CA SER A 37 -3.58 -17.69 3.42
C SER A 37 -4.35 -16.36 3.37
N LEU A 38 -4.11 -15.54 2.34
CA LEU A 38 -4.74 -14.23 2.16
C LEU A 38 -5.99 -14.35 1.29
N SER A 39 -6.93 -13.41 1.50
CA SER A 39 -8.06 -13.23 0.58
C SER A 39 -7.55 -12.83 -0.82
N PRO A 40 -8.35 -13.01 -1.88
CA PRO A 40 -7.98 -12.58 -3.24
C PRO A 40 -7.51 -11.12 -3.30
N GLU A 41 -8.13 -10.24 -2.52
CA GLU A 41 -7.81 -8.82 -2.40
C GLU A 41 -6.48 -8.61 -1.67
N GLY A 42 -6.26 -9.31 -0.55
CA GLY A 42 -5.00 -9.28 0.18
C GLY A 42 -3.81 -9.78 -0.64
N ARG A 43 -4.01 -10.78 -1.50
CA ARG A 43 -2.98 -11.25 -2.45
C ARG A 43 -2.65 -10.16 -3.46
N ASN A 44 -3.66 -9.50 -4.00
CA ASN A 44 -3.48 -8.45 -4.99
C ASN A 44 -2.70 -7.26 -4.41
N TRP A 45 -2.95 -6.91 -3.14
CA TRP A 45 -2.17 -5.89 -2.43
C TRP A 45 -0.69 -6.24 -2.28
N VAL A 46 -0.39 -7.46 -1.80
CA VAL A 46 1.01 -7.89 -1.62
C VAL A 46 1.73 -7.90 -2.97
N LEU A 47 1.05 -8.35 -4.03
CA LEU A 47 1.60 -8.38 -5.38
C LEU A 47 1.80 -6.97 -5.94
N ALA A 48 0.85 -6.04 -5.78
CA ALA A 48 0.98 -4.65 -6.21
C ALA A 48 2.07 -3.89 -5.44
N SER A 49 2.18 -4.14 -4.14
CA SER A 49 3.21 -3.55 -3.28
C SER A 49 4.61 -4.05 -3.65
N ALA A 50 4.75 -5.36 -3.89
CA ALA A 50 6.00 -5.95 -4.36
C ALA A 50 6.35 -5.45 -5.78
N ALA A 51 5.37 -5.40 -6.68
CA ALA A 51 5.50 -4.88 -8.04
C ALA A 51 6.05 -3.44 -8.05
N SER A 52 5.45 -2.54 -7.27
CA SER A 52 5.93 -1.16 -7.12
C SER A 52 7.37 -1.12 -6.56
N LYS A 53 7.64 -1.90 -5.51
CA LYS A 53 8.94 -1.92 -4.84
C LYS A 53 10.08 -2.48 -5.70
N PHE A 54 9.78 -3.39 -6.61
CA PHE A 54 10.77 -4.06 -7.47
C PHE A 54 10.70 -3.61 -8.93
N GLY A 55 9.84 -2.66 -9.28
CA GLY A 55 9.67 -2.17 -10.66
C GLY A 55 9.14 -3.23 -11.64
N VAL A 56 8.41 -4.22 -11.14
CA VAL A 56 7.82 -5.31 -11.94
C VAL A 56 6.35 -5.00 -12.16
N GLN A 57 5.86 -5.11 -13.39
CA GLN A 57 4.44 -4.85 -13.69
C GLN A 57 3.58 -6.03 -13.21
N PRO A 58 2.53 -5.81 -12.39
CA PRO A 58 1.69 -6.91 -11.92
C PRO A 58 0.89 -7.51 -13.09
N PRO A 59 0.61 -8.83 -13.08
CA PRO A 59 -0.15 -9.46 -14.15
C PRO A 59 -1.57 -8.90 -14.20
N SER A 60 -1.93 -8.25 -15.31
CA SER A 60 -3.29 -7.81 -15.60
C SER A 60 -4.20 -9.02 -15.76
N ILE A 61 -4.99 -9.34 -14.75
CA ILE A 61 -6.06 -10.36 -14.87
C ILE A 61 -7.24 -9.68 -15.57
N SER A 62 -7.19 -9.62 -16.90
CA SER A 62 -8.32 -9.20 -17.72
C SER A 62 -9.46 -10.20 -17.55
N LYS A 63 -10.62 -9.75 -17.03
CA LYS A 63 -11.89 -10.44 -17.22
C LYS A 63 -12.13 -10.63 -18.73
N ALA A 64 -12.62 -11.81 -19.11
CA ALA A 64 -12.81 -12.27 -20.49
C ALA A 64 -13.60 -11.29 -21.39
N PRO A 65 -13.39 -11.32 -22.72
CA PRO A 65 -13.73 -10.22 -23.62
C PRO A 65 -15.17 -10.28 -24.16
N SER A 66 -15.91 -9.18 -24.03
CA SER A 66 -17.08 -8.87 -24.86
C SER A 66 -16.60 -8.22 -26.15
N LYS A 67 -16.92 -8.83 -27.29
CA LYS A 67 -16.58 -8.32 -28.64
C LYS A 67 -17.15 -6.93 -28.90
N GLY A 68 -16.30 -6.01 -29.36
CA GLY A 68 -16.68 -4.75 -30.00
C GLY A 68 -15.45 -3.91 -30.35
N ASN A 69 -15.11 -3.86 -31.64
CA ASN A 69 -14.17 -2.94 -32.31
C ASN A 69 -14.55 -1.47 -31.93
N VAL A 70 -13.69 -0.47 -31.75
CA VAL A 70 -12.76 0.19 -32.71
C VAL A 70 -11.85 1.17 -31.94
N GLU A 71 -10.59 1.30 -32.39
CA GLU A 71 -9.67 2.47 -32.35
C GLU A 71 -9.46 3.37 -31.10
N SER A 72 -8.16 3.68 -30.91
CA SER A 72 -7.57 4.86 -30.24
C SER A 72 -7.29 4.84 -28.74
N ALA A 73 -6.24 5.61 -28.43
CA ALA A 73 -5.81 6.16 -27.15
C ALA A 73 -4.97 5.26 -26.24
N SER A 74 -3.70 5.68 -26.12
CA SER A 74 -2.80 5.52 -24.98
C SER A 74 -3.50 5.11 -23.69
N GLN A 75 -3.26 3.87 -23.26
CA GLN A 75 -3.73 3.32 -22.00
C GLN A 75 -3.00 4.01 -20.84
N GLN A 76 -3.59 5.08 -20.35
CA GLN A 76 -3.47 5.46 -18.94
C GLN A 76 -4.07 4.33 -18.12
N SER A 77 -3.36 3.91 -17.08
CA SER A 77 -3.90 3.06 -16.03
C SER A 77 -5.09 3.79 -15.42
N GLU A 78 -6.32 3.37 -15.76
CA GLU A 78 -7.54 3.83 -15.10
C GLU A 78 -7.52 3.30 -13.66
N GLY A 79 -6.84 4.03 -12.78
CA GLY A 79 -7.29 4.16 -11.41
C GLY A 79 -8.72 4.70 -11.49
N ASP A 80 -9.61 4.10 -10.72
CA ASP A 80 -10.97 4.59 -10.55
C ASP A 80 -10.82 5.92 -9.78
N GLY A 81 -10.56 7.00 -10.53
CA GLY A 81 -10.08 8.28 -10.01
C GLY A 81 -11.11 8.96 -9.12
N LEU A 82 -10.87 10.24 -8.81
CA LEU A 82 -11.76 11.09 -8.01
C LEU A 82 -13.26 11.01 -8.38
N SER A 83 -13.55 10.62 -9.63
CA SER A 83 -14.88 10.34 -10.19
C SER A 83 -15.68 9.24 -9.48
N SER A 84 -15.04 8.29 -8.80
CA SER A 84 -15.73 7.13 -8.21
C SER A 84 -16.17 7.34 -6.76
N ILE A 85 -15.71 8.43 -6.14
CA ILE A 85 -16.23 8.88 -4.84
C ILE A 85 -17.70 9.23 -5.00
N GLN A 86 -18.60 8.54 -4.30
CA GLN A 86 -20.04 8.85 -4.32
C GLN A 86 -20.50 9.68 -3.13
N ASN A 87 -19.73 9.71 -2.04
CA ASN A 87 -20.15 10.37 -0.80
C ASN A 87 -20.10 11.93 -0.94
N PRO A 88 -21.21 12.64 -0.70
CA PRO A 88 -21.28 14.09 -0.88
C PRO A 88 -20.40 14.88 0.12
N LYS A 89 -20.18 14.36 1.34
CA LYS A 89 -19.30 15.01 2.33
C LYS A 89 -17.86 15.01 1.84
N VAL A 90 -17.43 13.89 1.26
CA VAL A 90 -16.08 13.70 0.73
C VAL A 90 -15.86 14.57 -0.50
N LYS A 91 -16.81 14.57 -1.45
CA LYS A 91 -16.78 15.48 -2.61
C LYS A 91 -16.62 16.94 -2.20
N LYS A 92 -17.40 17.35 -1.19
CA LYS A 92 -17.30 18.72 -0.65
C LYS A 92 -15.92 18.98 -0.05
N TRP A 93 -15.41 18.08 0.77
CA TRP A 93 -14.10 18.25 1.39
C TRP A 93 -12.98 18.33 0.35
N ILE A 94 -12.97 17.46 -0.66
CA ILE A 94 -11.99 17.48 -1.75
C ILE A 94 -12.06 18.79 -2.52
N LYS A 95 -13.27 19.25 -2.84
CA LYS A 95 -13.48 20.54 -3.51
C LYS A 95 -13.02 21.72 -2.66
N ASP A 96 -13.34 21.71 -1.37
CA ASP A 96 -12.96 22.78 -0.42
C ASP A 96 -11.44 22.79 -0.18
N ALA A 97 -10.79 21.61 -0.18
CA ALA A 97 -9.35 21.44 -0.04
C ALA A 97 -8.58 21.75 -1.33
N GLN A 98 -9.26 21.74 -2.49
CA GLN A 98 -8.69 21.95 -3.82
C GLN A 98 -7.58 20.94 -4.15
N PHE A 99 -7.79 19.65 -3.84
CA PHE A 99 -6.83 18.62 -4.23
C PHE A 99 -6.76 18.47 -5.74
N THR A 100 -5.54 18.31 -6.26
CA THR A 100 -5.38 17.74 -7.60
C THR A 100 -5.52 16.21 -7.54
N GLU A 101 -5.83 15.60 -8.67
CA GLU A 101 -5.87 14.14 -8.75
C GLU A 101 -4.49 13.54 -8.44
N GLU A 102 -3.42 14.16 -8.95
CA GLU A 102 -2.04 13.71 -8.72
C GLU A 102 -1.65 13.76 -7.24
N GLU A 103 -2.07 14.79 -6.49
CA GLU A 103 -1.81 14.88 -5.05
C GLU A 103 -2.43 13.70 -4.29
N LEU A 104 -3.66 13.31 -4.63
CA LEU A 104 -4.33 12.19 -3.99
C LEU A 104 -3.78 10.85 -4.45
N GLU A 105 -3.53 10.67 -5.75
CA GLU A 105 -2.96 9.43 -6.30
C GLU A 105 -1.53 9.17 -5.83
N SER A 106 -0.77 10.21 -5.48
CA SER A 106 0.58 10.05 -4.91
C SER A 106 0.56 9.45 -3.50
N VAL A 107 -0.55 9.61 -2.77
CA VAL A 107 -0.68 9.22 -1.36
C VAL A 107 -1.61 8.03 -1.18
N PHE A 108 -2.64 7.94 -2.01
CA PHE A 108 -3.68 6.92 -1.95
C PHE A 108 -3.80 6.19 -3.28
N TYR A 109 -3.88 4.87 -3.19
CA TYR A 109 -4.34 4.03 -4.27
C TYR A 109 -5.84 3.74 -4.10
N SER A 110 -6.64 4.04 -5.13
CA SER A 110 -8.05 3.65 -5.18
C SER A 110 -8.22 2.33 -5.94
N SER A 111 -8.95 1.41 -5.34
CA SER A 111 -9.40 0.18 -6.00
C SER A 111 -10.90 0.04 -5.79
N GLY A 112 -11.69 0.57 -6.72
CA GLY A 112 -13.14 0.66 -6.60
C GLY A 112 -13.53 1.60 -5.46
N SER A 113 -14.19 1.07 -4.42
CA SER A 113 -14.58 1.86 -3.25
C SER A 113 -13.52 1.97 -2.16
N GLU A 114 -12.45 1.17 -2.24
CA GLU A 114 -11.43 1.12 -1.19
C GLU A 114 -10.29 2.11 -1.48
N TYR A 115 -9.89 2.86 -0.45
CA TYR A 115 -8.74 3.76 -0.49
C TYR A 115 -7.65 3.24 0.41
N GLN A 116 -6.48 2.96 -0.17
CA GLN A 116 -5.33 2.46 0.55
C GLN A 116 -4.19 3.46 0.52
N ILE A 117 -3.51 3.64 1.64
CA ILE A 117 -2.36 4.54 1.72
C ILE A 117 -1.14 3.85 1.11
N ILE A 118 -0.53 4.53 0.14
CA ILE A 118 0.72 4.10 -0.53
C ILE A 118 1.91 5.00 -0.21
N ALA A 119 1.68 6.13 0.46
CA ALA A 119 2.76 6.99 0.93
C ALA A 119 3.73 6.21 1.83
N SER A 120 5.02 6.39 1.55
CA SER A 120 6.15 5.76 2.23
C SER A 120 6.66 6.58 3.40
N ASP A 121 6.40 7.89 3.40
CA ASP A 121 6.69 8.80 4.50
C ASP A 121 5.58 9.84 4.69
N VAL A 122 5.48 10.35 5.92
CA VAL A 122 4.59 11.45 6.28
C VAL A 122 5.40 12.64 6.75
N PRO A 123 4.93 13.88 6.50
CA PRO A 123 5.64 15.08 6.94
C PRO A 123 5.76 15.10 8.47
N GLY A 124 6.86 15.66 8.98
CA GLY A 124 7.10 15.76 10.42
C GLY A 124 8.58 15.68 10.77
N THR A 125 9.00 16.47 11.76
CA THR A 125 10.42 16.55 12.17
C THR A 125 10.80 15.49 13.20
N SER A 126 9.83 15.03 13.99
CA SER A 126 10.03 14.04 15.04
C SER A 126 9.17 12.80 14.81
N LYS A 127 9.54 11.67 15.44
CA LYS A 127 8.70 10.45 15.44
C LYS A 127 7.29 10.71 16.00
N LYS A 128 7.17 11.63 16.96
CA LYS A 128 5.88 12.08 17.51
C LYS A 128 5.02 12.72 16.43
N ASP A 129 5.56 13.71 15.71
CA ASP A 129 4.82 14.42 14.65
C ASP A 129 4.41 13.45 13.55
N LYS A 130 5.35 12.58 13.12
CA LYS A 130 5.07 11.55 12.12
C LYS A 130 4.00 10.56 12.58
N THR A 131 4.01 10.15 13.84
CA THR A 131 2.94 9.29 14.40
C THR A 131 1.58 9.98 14.34
N ILE A 132 1.49 11.24 14.76
CA ILE A 132 0.21 11.98 14.72
C ILE A 132 -0.25 12.14 13.27
N ASN A 133 0.65 12.47 12.34
CA ASN A 133 0.33 12.64 10.93
C ASN A 133 -0.04 11.33 10.24
N ALA A 134 0.56 10.21 10.63
CA ALA A 134 0.15 8.87 10.18
C ALA A 134 -1.29 8.56 10.61
N TYR A 135 -1.66 8.88 11.85
CA TYR A 135 -3.05 8.74 12.32
C TYR A 135 -4.02 9.65 11.57
N ILE A 136 -3.60 10.90 11.27
CA ILE A 136 -4.39 11.83 10.46
C ILE A 136 -4.63 11.24 9.07
N LEU A 137 -3.59 10.68 8.45
CA LEU A 137 -3.68 10.12 7.10
C LEU A 137 -4.56 8.87 7.04
N VAL A 138 -4.48 8.01 8.05
CA VAL A 138 -5.37 6.84 8.20
C VAL A 138 -6.82 7.29 8.34
N GLY A 139 -7.11 8.29 9.19
CA GLY A 139 -8.45 8.86 9.30
C GLY A 139 -8.95 9.48 7.98
N ALA A 140 -8.05 10.12 7.22
CA ALA A 140 -8.38 10.67 5.90
C ALA A 140 -8.69 9.56 4.88
N SER A 141 -7.95 8.44 4.89
CA SER A 141 -8.25 7.28 4.01
C SER A 141 -9.64 6.71 4.28
N ARG A 142 -10.00 6.52 5.55
CA ARG A 142 -11.33 6.03 5.95
C ARG A 142 -12.44 7.02 5.60
N PHE A 143 -12.14 8.32 5.69
CA PHE A 143 -13.05 9.35 5.23
C PHE A 143 -13.25 9.31 3.72
N LEU A 144 -12.21 9.11 2.91
CA LEU A 144 -12.33 8.97 1.46
C LEU A 144 -13.20 7.77 1.06
N GLU A 145 -12.99 6.63 1.73
CA GLU A 145 -13.70 5.37 1.48
C GLU A 145 -15.17 5.40 1.93
N THR A 146 -15.44 5.84 3.16
CA THR A 146 -16.76 5.69 3.79
C THR A 146 -17.52 7.01 3.97
N GLY A 147 -16.81 8.13 3.95
CA GLY A 147 -17.30 9.45 4.36
C GLY A 147 -17.43 9.63 5.87
N GLU A 148 -16.99 8.66 6.66
CA GLU A 148 -16.89 8.75 8.11
C GLU A 148 -15.41 8.57 8.51
N PRO A 149 -14.80 9.51 9.24
CA PRO A 149 -13.38 9.50 9.53
C PRO A 149 -13.03 8.62 10.76
N ASN A 150 -13.72 7.49 10.92
CA ASN A 150 -13.53 6.57 12.05
C ASN A 150 -12.52 5.49 11.68
N PHE A 151 -11.62 5.18 12.61
CA PHE A 151 -10.59 4.16 12.43
C PHE A 151 -10.17 3.57 13.77
N THR A 152 -9.58 2.38 13.72
CA THR A 152 -9.07 1.67 14.88
C THR A 152 -7.63 2.10 15.19
N ASP A 153 -7.20 1.88 16.44
CA ASP A 153 -5.81 2.08 16.82
C ASP A 153 -4.86 1.13 16.06
N GLN A 154 -5.35 -0.07 15.73
CA GLN A 154 -4.58 -1.09 15.01
C GLN A 154 -4.17 -0.60 13.62
N GLU A 155 -5.12 -0.09 12.83
CA GLU A 155 -4.85 0.36 11.45
C GLU A 155 -3.79 1.46 11.41
N ALA A 156 -3.91 2.43 12.32
CA ALA A 156 -2.96 3.54 12.36
C ALA A 156 -1.57 3.10 12.85
N ARG A 157 -1.49 2.14 13.79
CA ARG A 157 -0.22 1.56 14.20
C ARG A 157 0.46 0.76 13.09
N VAL A 158 -0.30 -0.06 12.37
CA VAL A 158 0.22 -0.82 11.24
C VAL A 158 0.84 0.13 10.23
N TYR A 159 0.16 1.24 9.92
CA TYR A 159 0.74 2.26 9.04
C TYR A 159 1.99 2.92 9.64
N CYS A 160 1.99 3.25 10.93
CA CYS A 160 3.17 3.79 11.62
C CYS A 160 4.37 2.82 11.58
N GLU A 161 4.12 1.51 11.67
CA GLU A 161 5.15 0.47 11.57
C GLU A 161 5.70 0.40 10.14
N THR A 162 4.82 0.43 9.13
CA THR A 162 5.19 0.43 7.71
C THR A 162 6.14 1.58 7.35
N ILE A 163 5.86 2.79 7.86
CA ILE A 163 6.70 3.98 7.59
C ILE A 163 7.81 4.19 8.63
N GLY A 164 7.99 3.26 9.57
CA GLY A 164 9.06 3.28 10.58
C GLY A 164 8.95 4.38 11.65
N CYS A 165 7.78 5.00 11.83
CA CYS A 165 7.57 6.01 12.86
C CYS A 165 7.00 5.45 14.18
N TYR A 166 6.60 4.17 14.21
CA TYR A 166 6.09 3.53 15.42
C TYR A 166 7.16 3.44 16.52
N ASP A 167 6.80 3.89 17.72
CA ASP A 167 7.62 3.83 18.93
C ASP A 167 6.77 3.25 20.07
N SER A 168 6.89 1.96 20.34
CA SER A 168 6.07 1.25 21.33
C SER A 168 6.15 1.86 22.74
N THR A 169 7.30 2.43 23.10
CA THR A 169 7.56 3.01 24.42
C THR A 169 6.88 4.37 24.57
N ASN A 170 6.95 5.20 23.53
CA ASN A 170 6.47 6.58 23.57
C ASN A 170 5.08 6.77 22.93
N HIS A 171 4.55 5.79 22.23
CA HIS A 171 3.31 5.90 21.46
C HIS A 171 2.13 6.45 22.28
N ALA A 172 1.91 5.88 23.48
CA ALA A 172 0.83 6.34 24.35
C ALA A 172 0.99 7.81 24.77
N LYS A 173 2.23 8.29 24.92
CA LYS A 173 2.53 9.70 25.20
C LYS A 173 2.27 10.56 23.98
N TYR A 174 2.72 10.14 22.78
CA TYR A 174 2.46 10.86 21.54
C TYR A 174 0.96 11.04 21.29
N MET A 175 0.17 9.98 21.52
CA MET A 175 -1.28 10.03 21.37
C MET A 175 -2.02 10.83 22.45
N LYS A 176 -1.38 11.17 23.58
CA LYS A 176 -1.92 12.17 24.51
C LYS A 176 -1.77 13.59 23.95
N ASP A 177 -0.72 13.82 23.18
CA ASP A 177 -0.36 15.13 22.63
C ASP A 177 -0.93 15.40 21.23
N LYS A 178 -1.82 14.54 20.73
CA LYS A 178 -2.47 14.67 19.41
C LYS A 178 -3.35 15.92 19.23
N GLY A 179 -3.49 16.74 20.26
CA GLY A 179 -4.29 17.96 20.24
C GLY A 179 -5.77 17.69 19.95
N ASN A 180 -6.38 18.58 19.18
CA ASN A 180 -7.79 18.51 18.79
C ASN A 180 -8.00 17.84 17.41
N TYR A 181 -6.94 17.32 16.77
CA TYR A 181 -7.03 16.71 15.44
C TYR A 181 -7.77 15.37 15.47
N ILE A 182 -7.61 14.62 16.56
CA ILE A 182 -8.13 13.26 16.70
C ILE A 182 -8.80 13.15 18.06
N THR A 183 -9.99 12.54 18.11
CA THR A 183 -10.71 12.20 19.34
C THR A 183 -10.89 10.69 19.47
N GLY A 184 -11.29 10.20 20.64
CA GLY A 184 -11.47 8.78 20.94
C GLY A 184 -10.37 8.20 21.81
N ASN A 185 -10.22 6.87 21.78
CA ASN A 185 -9.21 6.14 22.53
C ASN A 185 -8.87 4.80 21.86
N LYS A 186 -7.80 4.15 22.32
CA LYS A 186 -7.33 2.87 21.78
C LYS A 186 -8.41 1.78 21.72
N ASN A 187 -9.31 1.73 22.71
CA ASN A 187 -10.28 0.65 22.85
C ASN A 187 -11.54 0.87 22.02
N SER A 188 -12.00 2.12 21.90
CA SER A 188 -13.21 2.47 21.12
C SER A 188 -12.89 2.89 19.69
N GLY A 189 -11.62 3.00 19.32
CA GLY A 189 -11.18 3.62 18.09
C GLY A 189 -11.08 5.14 18.19
N TRP A 190 -10.62 5.70 17.09
CA TRP A 190 -10.31 7.11 16.90
C TRP A 190 -11.19 7.70 15.81
N THR A 191 -11.38 9.01 15.89
CA THR A 191 -12.11 9.78 14.89
C THR A 191 -11.29 11.00 14.52
N LEU A 192 -11.05 11.22 13.22
CA LEU A 192 -10.47 12.47 12.75
C LEU A 192 -11.53 13.57 12.87
N THR A 193 -11.20 14.62 13.61
CA THR A 193 -12.12 15.74 13.82
C THR A 193 -12.11 16.68 12.62
N MET A 194 -12.96 17.71 12.63
CA MET A 194 -12.94 18.75 11.60
C MET A 194 -11.58 19.50 11.53
N PRO A 195 -10.96 19.92 12.65
CA PRO A 195 -9.55 20.37 12.63
C PRO A 195 -8.59 19.34 12.05
N GLY A 196 -8.77 18.05 12.34
CA GLY A 196 -7.96 16.97 11.79
C GLY A 196 -8.08 16.83 10.27
N LEU A 197 -9.30 16.92 9.73
CA LEU A 197 -9.55 16.90 8.28
C LEU A 197 -8.95 18.10 7.55
N LYS A 198 -8.86 19.25 8.21
CA LYS A 198 -8.13 20.41 7.67
C LYS A 198 -6.62 20.16 7.69
N ALA A 199 -6.09 19.62 8.80
CA ALA A 199 -4.68 19.26 8.90
C ALA A 199 -4.28 18.15 7.90
N ALA A 200 -5.19 17.23 7.59
CA ALA A 200 -4.98 16.17 6.61
C ALA A 200 -4.59 16.71 5.23
N VAL A 201 -5.11 17.87 4.84
CA VAL A 201 -4.76 18.51 3.56
C VAL A 201 -3.26 18.78 3.48
N GLU A 202 -2.69 19.39 4.52
CA GLU A 202 -1.26 19.68 4.59
C GLU A 202 -0.42 18.40 4.71
N VAL A 203 -0.94 17.40 5.42
CA VAL A 203 -0.27 16.10 5.54
C VAL A 203 -0.19 15.39 4.19
N ILE A 204 -1.28 15.37 3.43
CA ILE A 204 -1.35 14.73 2.10
C ILE A 204 -0.37 15.43 1.14
N ARG A 205 -0.36 16.76 1.10
CA ARG A 205 0.56 17.52 0.24
C ARG A 205 2.04 17.32 0.60
N GLY A 206 2.33 17.03 1.87
CA GLY A 206 3.69 16.82 2.36
C GLY A 206 4.14 15.35 2.38
N ALA A 207 3.26 14.39 2.08
CA ALA A 207 3.56 12.97 2.08
C ALA A 207 4.35 12.57 0.83
N LYS A 208 5.12 11.48 0.93
CA LYS A 208 6.02 11.00 -0.13
C LYS A 208 5.98 9.50 -0.31
#